data_AF-A0A920RH47-F1
#
_entry.id   AF-A0A920RH47-F1
#
_cell.length_a   1.000
_cell.length_b   1.000
_cell.length_c   1.000
_cell.angle_alpha   90.00
_cell.angle_beta   90.00
_cell.angle_gamma   90.00
#
_symmetry.space_group_name_H-M   'P 1'
#
loop_
_entity.id
_entity.type
_entity.pdbx_description
1 polymer ?
#
loop_
_entity_poly.entity_id
_entity_poly.type
_entity_poly.pdbx_seq_one_letter_code
_entity_poly.pdbx_strand_id
1 'polypeptide(L)'
;MLSPGEYRSLIRARNLLWRMRNALHFSTGRREDRLLFQHQREIATAFGYRDTRSLAVEKLMKRYYRAARDIQLLSELLLQHFDQIIRPNPPLDNGR
;
A
#
# COMPACT_ATOMS: atom_id res chain seq x y z
N MET A 1 -14.88 12.30 3.89
CA MET A 1 -14.37 11.83 2.58
C MET A 1 -12.87 12.02 2.56
N LEU A 2 -12.09 11.16 1.89
CA LEU A 2 -10.64 11.37 1.75
C LEU A 2 -10.36 12.70 1.05
N SER A 3 -9.37 13.44 1.52
CA SER A 3 -8.88 14.61 0.81
C SER A 3 -8.32 14.20 -0.57
N PRO A 4 -8.30 15.12 -1.56
CA PRO A 4 -7.69 14.84 -2.86
C PRO A 4 -6.23 14.36 -2.76
N GLY A 5 -5.49 14.81 -1.75
CA GLY A 5 -4.11 14.38 -1.49
C GLY A 5 -4.02 12.92 -1.05
N GLU A 6 -4.84 12.53 -0.08
CA GLU A 6 -4.93 11.16 0.43
C GLU A 6 -5.39 10.18 -0.65
N TYR A 7 -6.41 10.56 -1.42
CA TYR A 7 -6.88 9.76 -2.55
C TYR A 7 -5.75 9.51 -3.57
N ARG A 8 -4.99 10.56 -3.96
CA ARG A 8 -3.85 10.39 -4.87
C ARG A 8 -2.77 9.49 -4.27
N SER A 9 -2.50 9.59 -2.97
CA SER A 9 -1.55 8.71 -2.29
C SER A 9 -2.01 7.25 -2.32
N LEU A 10 -3.29 6.98 -2.03
CA LEU A 10 -3.88 5.65 -2.10
C LEU A 10 -3.73 5.05 -3.51
N ILE A 11 -4.08 5.81 -4.55
CA ILE A 11 -3.98 5.37 -5.94
C ILE A 11 -2.53 5.06 -6.33
N ARG A 12 -1.56 5.91 -5.94
CA ARG A 12 -0.15 5.65 -6.21
C ARG A 12 0.37 4.39 -5.50
N ALA A 13 0.00 4.21 -4.24
CA ALA A 13 0.38 3.04 -3.46
C ALA A 13 -0.20 1.76 -4.07
N ARG A 14 -1.50 1.76 -4.41
CA ARG A 14 -2.17 0.64 -5.08
C ARG A 14 -1.52 0.30 -6.42
N ASN A 15 -1.28 1.30 -7.26
CA ASN A 15 -0.67 1.10 -8.58
C ASN A 15 0.74 0.52 -8.47
N LEU A 16 1.50 0.91 -7.44
CA LEU A 16 2.81 0.32 -7.18
C LEU A 16 2.70 -1.17 -6.84
N LEU A 17 1.82 -1.55 -5.90
CA LEU A 17 1.65 -2.96 -5.52
C LEU A 17 1.16 -3.81 -6.69
N TRP A 18 0.25 -3.28 -7.52
CA TRP A 18 -0.20 -3.97 -8.73
C TRP A 18 0.91 -4.18 -9.75
N ARG A 19 1.75 -3.17 -9.98
CA ARG A 19 2.92 -3.34 -10.86
C ARG A 19 3.87 -4.41 -10.31
N MET A 20 4.08 -4.45 -8.99
CA MET A 20 4.95 -5.46 -8.37
C MET A 20 4.35 -6.86 -8.54
N ARG A 21 3.05 -7.03 -8.27
CA ARG A 21 2.35 -8.30 -8.48
C ARG A 21 2.43 -8.77 -9.94
N ASN A 22 2.18 -7.87 -10.89
CA ASN A 22 2.29 -8.20 -12.31
C ASN A 22 3.73 -8.63 -12.67
N ALA A 23 4.74 -7.90 -12.19
CA ALA A 23 6.13 -8.29 -12.39
C ALA A 23 6.47 -9.67 -11.80
N LEU A 24 5.92 -10.02 -10.63
CA LEU A 24 6.03 -11.37 -10.07
C LEU A 24 5.41 -12.43 -10.95
N HIS A 25 4.20 -12.20 -11.45
CA HIS A 25 3.51 -13.16 -12.32
C HIS A 25 4.30 -13.38 -13.62
N PHE A 26 4.84 -12.31 -14.21
CA PHE A 26 5.66 -12.42 -15.42
C PHE A 26 7.01 -13.10 -15.16
N SER A 27 7.68 -12.78 -14.05
CA SER A 27 8.97 -13.36 -13.66
C SER A 27 8.86 -14.86 -13.34
N THR A 28 7.80 -15.27 -12.62
CA THR A 28 7.64 -16.66 -12.17
C THR A 28 6.93 -17.57 -13.18
N GLY A 29 6.32 -17.00 -14.23
CA GLY A 29 5.52 -17.73 -15.21
C GLY A 29 4.25 -18.38 -14.63
N ARG A 30 3.87 -18.01 -13.40
CA ARG A 30 2.71 -18.55 -12.69
C ARG A 30 2.04 -17.47 -11.86
N ARG A 31 0.85 -17.79 -11.34
CA ARG A 31 0.22 -16.96 -10.32
C ARG A 31 1.02 -17.06 -9.02
N GLU A 32 1.78 -16.01 -8.72
CA GLU A 32 2.53 -15.82 -7.48
C GLU A 32 2.15 -14.47 -6.87
N ASP A 33 1.42 -14.50 -5.76
CA ASP A 33 0.94 -13.29 -5.09
C ASP A 33 1.86 -12.88 -3.92
N ARG A 34 2.90 -13.66 -3.61
CA ARG A 34 3.80 -13.44 -2.47
C ARG A 34 5.18 -12.98 -2.95
N LEU A 35 5.63 -11.81 -2.45
CA LEU A 35 6.99 -11.30 -2.66
C LEU A 35 8.02 -12.05 -1.78
N LEU A 36 8.25 -13.33 -2.10
CA LEU A 36 9.23 -14.18 -1.42
C LEU A 36 10.66 -13.68 -1.66
N PHE A 37 11.57 -13.96 -0.72
CA PHE A 37 12.97 -13.51 -0.75
C PHE A 37 13.67 -13.81 -2.09
N GLN A 38 13.47 -15.02 -2.62
CA GLN A 38 14.07 -15.45 -3.89
C GLN A 38 13.68 -14.57 -5.09
N HIS A 39 12.49 -13.95 -5.07
CA HIS A 39 12.01 -13.09 -6.16
C HIS A 39 12.38 -11.62 -5.95
N GLN A 40 12.70 -11.21 -4.72
CA GLN A 40 12.91 -9.79 -4.40
C GLN A 40 14.05 -9.16 -5.22
N ARG A 41 15.14 -9.89 -5.45
CA ARG A 41 16.28 -9.37 -6.21
C ARG A 41 15.94 -9.15 -7.68
N GLU A 42 15.28 -10.11 -8.30
CA GLU A 42 14.85 -10.01 -9.70
C GLU A 42 13.86 -8.86 -9.90
N ILE A 43 12.86 -8.76 -9.01
CA ILE A 43 11.86 -7.69 -9.05
C ILE A 43 12.50 -6.33 -8.78
N ALA A 44 13.50 -6.23 -7.90
CA ALA A 44 14.21 -4.99 -7.66
C ALA A 44 14.90 -4.50 -8.94
N THR A 45 15.58 -5.39 -9.66
CA THR A 45 16.20 -5.11 -10.94
C THR A 45 15.18 -4.73 -12.01
N ALA A 46 14.05 -5.45 -12.11
CA ALA A 46 12.98 -5.13 -13.05
C ALA A 46 12.35 -3.74 -12.81
N PHE A 47 12.38 -3.27 -11.56
CA PHE A 47 11.95 -1.92 -11.18
C PHE A 47 13.05 -0.86 -11.33
N GLY A 48 14.21 -1.23 -11.87
CA GLY A 48 15.34 -0.34 -12.12
C GLY A 48 16.14 0.02 -10.86
N TYR A 49 15.92 -0.64 -9.73
CA TYR A 49 16.76 -0.45 -8.56
C TYR A 49 18.13 -1.07 -8.80
N ARG A 50 19.17 -0.37 -8.33
CA ARG A 50 20.57 -0.81 -8.39
C ARG A 50 21.18 -0.73 -7.01
N ASP A 51 22.15 -1.59 -6.74
CA ASP A 51 22.95 -1.48 -5.53
C ASP A 51 23.73 -0.17 -5.55
N THR A 52 23.65 0.58 -4.46
CA THR A 52 24.52 1.77 -4.26
C THR A 52 25.04 1.73 -2.82
N ARG A 53 24.75 2.74 -2.00
CA ARG A 53 24.98 2.69 -0.54
C ARG A 53 24.04 1.73 0.20
N SER A 54 22.91 1.37 -0.43
CA SER A 54 21.99 0.35 0.06
C SER A 54 21.62 -0.62 -1.06
N LEU A 55 21.20 -1.83 -0.67
CA LEU A 55 20.87 -2.89 -1.62
C LEU A 55 19.60 -2.54 -2.42
N ALA A 56 19.56 -2.94 -3.69
CA ALA A 56 18.40 -2.76 -4.57
C ALA A 56 17.14 -3.37 -3.95
N VAL A 57 17.28 -4.54 -3.32
CA VAL A 57 16.21 -5.23 -2.58
C VAL A 57 15.70 -4.38 -1.42
N GLU A 58 16.57 -3.76 -0.62
CA GLU A 58 16.14 -2.93 0.50
C GLU A 58 15.37 -1.69 0.02
N LYS A 59 15.80 -1.08 -1.09
CA LYS A 59 15.09 0.05 -1.71
C LYS A 59 13.70 -0.37 -2.18
N LEU A 60 13.59 -1.52 -2.84
CA LEU A 60 12.33 -2.11 -3.25
C LEU A 60 11.42 -2.37 -2.04
N MET A 61 11.93 -3.09 -1.04
CA MET A 61 11.17 -3.47 0.15
C MET A 61 10.70 -2.26 0.96
N LYS A 62 11.54 -1.22 1.09
CA LYS A 62 11.15 0.06 1.71
C LYS A 62 9.99 0.71 0.97
N ARG A 63 9.99 0.67 -0.36
CA ARG A 63 8.90 1.20 -1.20
C ARG A 63 7.63 0.35 -1.04
N TYR A 64 7.76 -0.97 -1.01
CA TYR A 64 6.67 -1.92 -0.79
C TYR A 64 5.98 -1.68 0.55
N TYR A 65 6.74 -1.68 1.66
CA TYR A 65 6.18 -1.50 3.00
C TYR A 65 5.53 -0.13 3.19
N ARG A 66 6.09 0.92 2.58
CA ARG A 66 5.46 2.24 2.58
C ARG A 66 4.09 2.21 1.90
N ALA A 67 4.01 1.65 0.69
CA ALA A 67 2.74 1.57 -0.02
C ALA A 67 1.70 0.69 0.71
N ALA A 68 2.12 -0.44 1.29
CA ALA A 68 1.22 -1.27 2.09
C ALA A 68 0.68 -0.51 3.32
N ARG A 69 1.55 0.22 4.02
CA ARG A 69 1.16 1.07 5.16
C ARG A 69 0.22 2.20 4.74
N ASP A 70 0.50 2.87 3.63
CA ASP A 70 -0.35 3.96 3.13
C ASP A 70 -1.76 3.44 2.82
N ILE A 71 -1.88 2.27 2.20
CA ILE A 71 -3.18 1.63 1.93
C ILE A 71 -3.89 1.27 3.24
N GLN A 72 -3.19 0.66 4.19
CA GLN A 72 -3.77 0.29 5.48
C GLN A 72 -4.32 1.52 6.21
N LEU A 73 -3.50 2.54 6.42
CA LEU A 73 -3.89 3.76 7.15
C LEU A 73 -5.07 4.46 6.49
N LEU A 74 -5.04 4.62 5.17
CA LEU A 74 -6.12 5.30 4.45
C LEU A 74 -7.41 4.49 4.42
N SER A 75 -7.32 3.15 4.46
CA SER A 75 -8.49 2.28 4.59
C SER A 75 -9.11 2.38 5.98
N GLU A 76 -8.29 2.41 7.03
CA GLU A 76 -8.73 2.62 8.42
C GLU A 76 -9.44 3.96 8.58
N LEU A 77 -8.86 5.05 8.07
CA LEU A 77 -9.47 6.38 8.10
C LEU A 77 -10.81 6.43 7.34
N LEU A 78 -10.88 5.74 6.19
CA LEU A 78 -12.11 5.65 5.41
C LEU A 78 -13.22 4.93 6.19
N LEU A 79 -12.89 3.80 6.83
CA LEU A 79 -13.84 3.03 7.65
C LEU A 79 -14.31 3.82 8.86
N GLN A 80 -13.41 4.51 9.56
CA GLN A 80 -13.77 5.41 10.67
C GLN A 80 -14.75 6.49 10.24
N HIS A 81 -14.53 7.09 9.07
CA HIS A 81 -15.42 8.11 8.55
C HIS A 81 -16.80 7.56 8.19
N PHE A 82 -16.88 6.36 7.61
CA PHE A 82 -18.16 5.72 7.35
C PHE A 82 -18.90 5.37 8.64
N ASP A 83 -18.20 4.90 9.67
CA ASP A 83 -18.81 4.60 10.97
C ASP A 83 -19.43 5.86 11.60
N GLN A 84 -18.74 7.02 11.53
CA GLN A 84 -19.28 8.31 12.00
C GLN A 84 -20.54 8.76 11.25
N ILE A 85 -20.63 8.46 9.95
CA ILE A 85 -21.80 8.82 9.13
C ILE A 85 -22.98 7.87 9.43
N ILE A 86 -22.72 6.58 9.57
CA ILE A 86 -23.74 5.54 9.78
C ILE A 86 -24.26 5.56 11.22
N ARG A 87 -23.38 5.82 12.18
CA ARG A 87 -23.67 5.93 13.61
C ARG A 87 -23.35 7.35 14.07
N PRO A 88 -24.21 8.34 13.73
CA PRO A 88 -24.06 9.66 14.32
C PRO A 88 -24.17 9.49 15.83
N ASN A 89 -23.18 9.98 16.56
CA ASN A 89 -23.18 9.95 18.02
C ASN A 89 -24.51 10.58 18.49
N PRO A 90 -25.32 9.90 19.35
CA PRO A 90 -26.48 10.55 19.91
C PRO A 90 -26.02 11.85 20.59
N PRO A 91 -26.78 12.96 20.48
CA PRO A 91 -26.42 14.18 21.16
C PRO A 91 -26.18 13.84 22.64
N LEU A 92 -25.10 14.36 23.20
CA LEU A 92 -24.85 14.25 24.63
C LEU A 92 -26.08 14.81 25.35
N ASP A 93 -26.88 13.92 25.93
CA ASP A 93 -27.94 14.29 26.85
C ASP A 93 -27.26 14.86 28.09
N ASN A 94 -26.97 16.16 28.04
CA ASN A 94 -26.64 16.95 29.21
C ASN A 94 -27.95 17.18 29.97
N GLY A 95 -28.48 16.08 30.53
CA GLY A 95 -29.63 16.10 31.40
C GLY A 95 -29.41 17.13 32.50
N ARG A 96 -30.28 18.14 32.51
CA ARG A 96 -30.59 18.93 33.70
C ARG A 96 -31.42 18.09 34.65
#